data_AF-A0A7Z9LPH6-F1
#
_entry.id   AF-A0A7Z9LPH6-F1
#
_cell.length_a   1.000
_cell.length_b   1.000
_cell.length_c   1.000
_cell.angle_alpha   90.00
_cell.angle_beta   90.00
_cell.angle_gamma   90.00
#
_symmetry.space_group_name_H-M   'P 1'
#
loop_
_entity.id
_entity.type
_entity.pdbx_description
1 polymer ?
#
loop_
_entity_poly.entity_id
_entity_poly.type
_entity_poly.pdbx_seq_one_letter_code
_entity_poly.pdbx_strand_id
1 'polypeptide(L)' 'MNFDYKQLIKPEMNIGEKEKKIRLISGGTLFLVSVITASIFLLLLALALIATGYNGWCPAYSALGRNSTDSNT' A
#
# COMPACT_ATOMS: atom_id res chain seq x y z
N MET A 1 18.38 6.22 -13.56
CA MET A 1 17.37 6.86 -12.68
C MET A 1 17.94 6.87 -11.28
N ASN A 2 18.08 8.04 -10.65
CA ASN A 2 18.61 8.16 -9.28
C ASN A 2 17.44 7.89 -8.32
N PHE A 3 17.54 6.85 -7.49
CA PHE A 3 16.48 6.47 -6.57
C PHE A 3 16.52 7.41 -5.36
N ASP A 4 15.58 8.36 -5.32
CA ASP A 4 15.52 9.35 -4.24
C ASP A 4 14.82 8.75 -3.01
N TYR A 5 15.62 8.16 -2.12
CA TYR A 5 15.18 7.57 -0.87
C TYR A 5 14.48 8.57 0.06
N LYS A 6 14.66 9.88 -0.10
CA LYS A 6 13.97 10.89 0.72
C LYS A 6 12.47 10.92 0.41
N GLN A 7 12.07 10.50 -0.79
CA GLN A 7 10.67 10.42 -1.18
C GLN A 7 9.94 9.23 -0.53
N LEU A 8 10.67 8.20 -0.06
CA LEU A 8 10.10 7.06 0.67
C LEU A 8 9.47 7.42 2.02
N ILE A 9 9.72 8.62 2.53
CA ILE A 9 9.29 9.03 3.89
C ILE A 9 8.41 10.28 3.82
N LYS A 10 8.22 10.85 2.61
CA LYS A 10 7.37 12.03 2.42
C LYS A 10 5.91 11.56 2.35
N PRO A 11 5.07 11.88 3.36
CA PRO A 11 3.68 11.43 3.39
C PRO A 11 2.86 12.31 2.45
N GLU A 12 2.91 12.01 1.15
CA GLU A 12 2.12 12.66 0.12
C GLU A 12 1.07 11.66 -0.40
N MET A 13 -0.19 12.06 -0.47
CA MET A 13 -1.25 11.16 -0.94
C MET A 13 -0.98 10.77 -2.40
N ASN A 14 -0.65 9.51 -2.63
CA ASN A 14 -0.25 8.99 -3.95
C ASN A 14 -1.09 7.80 -4.42
N ILE A 15 -2.01 7.32 -3.58
CA ILE A 15 -2.95 6.25 -3.90
C ILE A 15 -4.32 6.86 -4.18
N GLY A 16 -4.81 6.66 -5.41
CA GLY A 16 -6.20 6.98 -5.79
C GLY A 16 -7.21 5.99 -5.23
N GLU A 17 -8.50 6.32 -5.33
CA GLU A 17 -9.56 5.57 -4.65
C GLU A 17 -9.72 4.11 -5.13
N LYS A 18 -9.47 3.85 -6.43
CA LYS A 18 -9.48 2.49 -7.00
C LYS A 18 -8.38 1.61 -6.36
N GLU A 19 -7.15 2.10 -6.36
CA GLU A 19 -5.98 1.42 -5.78
C GLU A 19 -6.13 1.24 -4.26
N LYS A 20 -6.71 2.23 -3.58
CA LYS A 20 -7.03 2.13 -2.14
C LYS A 20 -7.98 0.98 -1.86
N LYS A 21 -9.07 0.86 -2.61
CA LYS A 21 -10.03 -0.26 -2.47
C LYS A 21 -9.34 -1.60 -2.72
N ILE A 22 -8.52 -1.71 -3.77
CA ILE A 22 -7.79 -2.94 -4.07
C ILE A 22 -6.84 -3.32 -2.93
N ARG A 23 -6.07 -2.37 -2.37
CA ARG A 23 -5.15 -2.62 -1.23
C ARG A 23 -5.87 -3.03 0.05
N LEU A 24 -7.02 -2.42 0.34
CA LEU A 24 -7.82 -2.77 1.51
C LEU A 24 -8.49 -4.13 1.35
N ILE A 25 -9.04 -4.44 0.18
CA ILE A 25 -9.65 -5.74 -0.11
C ILE A 25 -8.59 -6.84 -0.10
N SER A 26 -7.51 -6.68 -0.88
CA SER A 26 -6.42 -7.66 -0.93
C SER A 26 -5.73 -7.83 0.42
N GLY A 27 -5.48 -6.74 1.14
CA GLY A 27 -4.93 -6.78 2.50
C GLY A 27 -5.86 -7.48 3.48
N GLY A 28 -7.16 -7.22 3.42
CA GLY A 28 -8.17 -7.90 4.24
C GLY A 28 -8.27 -9.40 3.94
N THR A 29 -8.28 -9.79 2.67
CA THR A 29 -8.25 -11.20 2.26
C THR A 29 -6.97 -11.88 2.74
N LEU A 30 -5.81 -11.24 2.56
CA LEU A 30 -4.52 -11.78 3.01
C LEU A 30 -4.46 -11.91 4.53
N PHE A 31 -5.05 -10.96 5.26
CA PHE A 31 -5.17 -11.02 6.72
C PHE A 31 -5.98 -12.26 7.14
N LEU A 32 -7.15 -12.50 6.53
CA LEU A 32 -7.96 -13.69 6.82
C LEU A 32 -7.21 -14.99 6.52
N VAL A 33 -6.55 -15.08 5.37
CA VAL A 33 -5.71 -16.25 5.01
C VAL A 33 -4.58 -16.43 6.03
N SER A 34 -3.92 -15.35 6.46
CA SER A 34 -2.82 -15.43 7.42
C SER A 34 -3.26 -15.99 8.77
N VAL A 35 -4.47 -15.65 9.22
CA VAL A 35 -5.04 -16.14 10.48
C VAL A 35 -5.35 -17.62 10.37
N ILE A 36 -5.95 -18.07 9.26
CA ILE A 36 -6.27 -19.48 9.03
C ILE A 36 -5.00 -20.33 8.92
N THR A 37 -3.98 -19.83 8.23
CA THR A 37 -2.67 -20.49 8.08
C THR A 37 -1.80 -20.36 9.35
N ALA A 38 -2.20 -19.55 10.33
CA ALA A 38 -1.42 -19.22 11.54
C ALA A 38 0.01 -18.71 11.22
N SER A 39 0.14 -17.91 10.15
CA SER A 39 1.44 -17.39 9.71
C SER A 39 1.63 -15.92 10.09
N ILE A 40 2.52 -15.69 11.05
CA ILE A 40 2.89 -14.34 11.53
C ILE A 40 3.45 -13.49 10.38
N PHE A 41 4.24 -14.07 9.47
CA PHE A 41 4.83 -13.34 8.36
C PHE A 41 3.76 -12.77 7.41
N LEU A 42 2.77 -13.60 7.03
CA LEU A 42 1.66 -13.17 6.18
C LEU A 42 0.79 -12.13 6.87
N LEU A 43 0.63 -12.24 8.19
CA LEU A 43 -0.14 -11.29 8.99
C LEU A 43 0.52 -9.90 9.00
N LEU A 44 1.84 -9.85 9.20
CA LEU A 44 2.60 -8.58 9.12
C LEU A 44 2.53 -7.96 7.72
N LEU A 45 2.63 -8.78 6.67
CA LEU A 45 2.53 -8.31 5.29
C LEU A 45 1.14 -7.72 4.99
N ALA A 46 0.09 -8.40 5.45
CA ALA A 46 -1.29 -7.96 5.30
C ALA A 46 -1.53 -6.63 6.04
N LEU A 47 -1.04 -6.50 7.27
CA LEU A 47 -1.14 -5.27 8.04
C LEU A 47 -0.42 -4.10 7.37
N ALA A 48 0.79 -4.32 6.83
CA ALA A 48 1.50 -3.30 6.08
C ALA A 48 0.73 -2.85 4.83
N LEU A 49 0.10 -3.81 4.11
CA LEU A 49 -0.70 -3.51 2.93
C LEU A 49 -1.95 -2.70 3.27
N ILE A 50 -2.66 -3.07 4.35
CA ILE A 50 -3.82 -2.33 4.86
C ILE A 50 -3.41 -0.93 5.33
N ALA A 51 -2.32 -0.81 6.08
CA ALA A 51 -1.83 0.47 6.60
C ALA A 51 -1.48 1.45 5.47
N THR A 52 -0.81 0.98 4.41
CA THR A 52 -0.49 1.81 3.24
C THR A 52 -1.76 2.23 2.47
N GLY A 53 -2.75 1.33 2.35
CA GLY A 53 -4.05 1.66 1.76
C GLY A 53 -4.86 2.67 2.60
N TYR A 54 -4.86 2.52 3.92
CA TYR A 54 -5.59 3.40 4.84
C TYR A 54 -5.01 4.83 4.83
N ASN A 55 -3.68 4.95 4.92
CA ASN A 55 -2.97 6.22 4.88
C ASN A 55 -2.99 6.91 3.50
N GLY A 56 -3.42 6.20 2.44
CA GLY A 56 -3.41 6.74 1.08
C GLY A 56 -2.01 7.00 0.53
N TRP A 57 -1.00 6.39 1.14
CA TRP A 57 0.40 6.57 0.82
C TRP A 57 1.12 5.23 0.76
N CYS A 58 1.75 4.96 -0.38
CA CYS A 58 2.68 3.85 -0.55
C CYS A 58 4.10 4.39 -0.76
N PRO A 59 5.07 4.04 0.12
CA PRO A 59 6.46 4.50 -0.02
C PRO A 59 7.07 4.06 -1.35
N ALA A 60 6.77 2.84 -1.82
CA ALA A 60 7.25 2.35 -3.12
C ALA A 60 6.76 3.21 -4.30
N TYR A 61 5.50 3.65 -4.28
CA TYR A 61 4.96 4.54 -5.33
C TYR A 61 5.63 5.91 -5.26
N SER A 62 5.87 6.43 -4.05
CA SER A 62 6.53 7.71 -3.83
C SER A 62 7.98 7.71 -4.34
N ALA A 63 8.74 6.64 -4.10
CA ALA A 63 10.09 6.52 -4.64
C ALA A 63 10.14 6.33 -6.16
N LEU A 64 9.08 5.75 -6.74
CA LEU A 64 8.92 5.63 -8.19
C LEU A 64 8.33 6.89 -8.84
N GLY A 65 7.99 7.93 -8.07
CA GLY A 65 7.31 9.13 -8.57
C GLY A 65 5.93 8.85 -9.18
N ARG A 66 5.28 7.76 -8.78
CA ARG A 66 3.97 7.32 -9.28
C ARG A 66 2.86 7.87 -8.40
N ASN A 67 1.89 8.53 -9.03
CA ASN A 67 0.65 8.98 -8.39
C ASN A 67 -0.55 8.39 -9.12
N SER A 68 -1.40 7.66 -8.40
CA SER A 68 -2.65 7.10 -8.94
C SER A 68 -3.88 7.95 -8.59
N THR A 69 -3.69 9.11 -7.96
CA THR A 69 -4.76 10.08 -7.68
C THR A 69 -5.25 10.73 -8.98
N ASP A 70 -4.36 10.89 -9.96
CA ASP A 70 -4.65 11.52 -11.25
C ASP A 70 -5.31 10.58 -12.28
N SER A 71 -5.46 9.29 -11.98
CA SER A 71 -6.21 8.36 -12.85
C SER A 71 -7.72 8.52 -12.65
N ASN A 72 -8.22 9.76 -12.79
CA ASN A 72 -9.62 10.09 -12.99
C ASN A 72 -9.90 10.12 -14.51
N THR A 73 -10.17 8.94 -15.06
CA THR A 73 -11.26 8.67 -16.00
C THR A 73 -11.57 7.17 -15.98
#